data_AF-A0A1G1JUH0-F1
#
_entry.id   AF-A0A1G1JUH0-F1
#
_cell.length_a   1.000
_cell.length_b   1.000
_cell.length_c   1.000
_cell.angle_alpha   90.00
_cell.angle_beta   90.00
_cell.angle_gamma   90.00
#
_symmetry.space_group_name_H-M   'P 1'
#
loop_
_entity.id
_entity.type
_entity.pdbx_description
1 polymer ?
#
loop_
_entity_poly.entity_id
_entity_poly.type
_entity_poly.pdbx_seq_one_letter_code
_entity_poly.pdbx_strand_id
1 'polypeptide(L)'
;MASRIGMDGRAFTRFFKTSPQFLNWRVFAALAALIALWPTAMAHLFFWRIENGLNLKVHQKPLFFLVPGHIHLRNSYIDWEGKFRVSSGSIEVDYPASMIVLNEFPISIKGKGLAIEFGPELRQAIGQDQVVFDRVSTRIVLRPKRKVDIDFLDAESKTIQFHLSAQPK
;
A
#
# COMPACT_ATOMS: atom_id res chain seq x y z
N MET A 1 -47.44 -27.21 -49.65
CA MET A 1 -47.45 -25.86 -49.05
C MET A 1 -46.69 -25.92 -47.72
N ALA A 2 -45.49 -25.35 -47.66
CA ALA A 2 -44.67 -25.33 -46.45
C ALA A 2 -44.96 -24.04 -45.66
N SER A 3 -45.47 -24.18 -44.45
CA SER A 3 -45.69 -23.07 -43.50
C SER A 3 -44.34 -22.60 -42.95
N ARG A 4 -43.91 -21.40 -43.35
CA ARG A 4 -42.82 -20.66 -42.69
C ARG A 4 -43.38 -20.05 -41.40
N ILE A 5 -43.14 -20.70 -40.27
CA ILE A 5 -43.27 -20.04 -38.97
C ILE A 5 -42.00 -19.20 -38.78
N GLY A 6 -42.12 -17.91 -39.12
CA GLY A 6 -41.12 -16.92 -38.75
C GLY A 6 -41.14 -16.73 -37.24
N MET A 7 -40.15 -17.29 -36.55
CA MET A 7 -39.82 -16.85 -35.19
C MET A 7 -39.22 -15.45 -35.28
N ASP A 8 -40.04 -14.44 -35.01
CA ASP A 8 -39.58 -13.06 -34.85
C ASP A 8 -38.54 -12.97 -33.74
N GLY A 9 -37.27 -12.73 -34.11
CA GLY A 9 -36.15 -12.49 -33.18
C GLY A 9 -36.34 -11.31 -32.22
N ARG A 10 -37.45 -10.57 -32.34
CA ARG A 10 -37.86 -9.49 -31.42
C ARG A 10 -38.58 -10.01 -30.17
N ALA A 11 -39.12 -11.22 -30.17
CA ALA A 11 -39.75 -11.82 -28.98
C ALA A 11 -38.69 -12.30 -27.97
N PHE A 12 -37.60 -12.88 -28.47
CA PHE A 12 -36.48 -13.37 -27.63
C PHE A 12 -35.80 -12.24 -26.87
N THR A 13 -35.58 -11.08 -27.49
CA THR A 13 -34.90 -9.93 -26.86
C THR A 13 -35.75 -9.21 -25.80
N ARG A 14 -37.08 -9.34 -25.83
CA ARG A 14 -37.96 -8.79 -24.78
C ARG A 14 -38.11 -9.72 -23.58
N PHE A 15 -38.07 -11.04 -23.77
CA PHE A 15 -38.20 -12.01 -22.67
C PHE A 15 -37.02 -11.97 -21.69
N PHE A 16 -35.80 -11.72 -22.18
CA PHE A 16 -34.62 -11.60 -21.30
C PHE A 16 -34.53 -10.27 -20.55
N LYS A 17 -35.30 -9.24 -20.94
CA LYS A 17 -35.19 -7.91 -20.34
C LYS A 17 -36.05 -7.74 -19.07
N THR A 18 -37.01 -8.63 -18.84
CA THR A 18 -38.00 -8.55 -17.74
C THR A 18 -38.09 -9.83 -16.90
N SER A 19 -37.09 -10.71 -16.93
CA SER A 19 -37.04 -11.84 -15.99
C SER A 19 -36.35 -11.42 -14.68
N PRO A 20 -36.91 -11.74 -13.49
CA PRO A 20 -36.28 -11.44 -12.20
C PRO A 20 -34.88 -12.06 -12.05
N GLN A 21 -34.58 -13.10 -12.82
CA GLN A 21 -33.25 -13.72 -12.88
C GLN A 21 -32.17 -12.80 -13.49
N PHE A 22 -32.53 -11.97 -14.48
CA PHE A 22 -31.60 -10.99 -15.06
C PHE A 22 -31.33 -9.80 -14.12
N LEU A 23 -32.35 -9.36 -13.36
CA LEU A 23 -32.18 -8.36 -12.31
C LEU A 23 -31.27 -8.89 -11.19
N ASN A 24 -31.49 -10.13 -10.77
CA ASN A 24 -30.66 -10.80 -9.77
C ASN A 24 -29.19 -10.91 -10.23
N TRP A 25 -28.92 -11.31 -11.48
CA TRP A 25 -27.55 -11.39 -12.00
C TRP A 25 -26.82 -10.04 -11.97
N ARG A 26 -27.49 -8.93 -12.28
CA ARG A 26 -26.88 -7.58 -12.21
C ARG A 26 -26.58 -7.17 -10.77
N VAL A 27 -27.46 -7.52 -9.84
CA VAL A 27 -27.23 -7.27 -8.40
C VAL A 27 -26.06 -8.13 -7.89
N PHE A 28 -25.99 -9.41 -8.26
CA PHE A 28 -24.86 -10.28 -7.93
C PHE A 28 -23.55 -9.80 -8.55
N ALA A 29 -23.56 -9.37 -9.81
CA ALA A 29 -22.38 -8.82 -10.48
C ALA A 29 -21.93 -7.50 -9.83
N ALA A 30 -22.87 -6.63 -9.44
CA ALA A 30 -22.55 -5.40 -8.72
C ALA A 30 -21.97 -5.68 -7.32
N LEU A 31 -22.54 -6.64 -6.59
CA LEU A 31 -22.04 -7.06 -5.28
C LEU A 31 -20.65 -7.72 -5.39
N ALA A 32 -20.46 -8.60 -6.38
CA ALA A 32 -19.18 -9.24 -6.66
C ALA A 32 -18.11 -8.21 -7.04
N ALA A 33 -18.46 -7.19 -7.84
CA ALA A 33 -17.56 -6.09 -8.17
C ALA A 33 -17.19 -5.28 -6.93
N LEU A 34 -18.14 -4.97 -6.05
CA LEU A 34 -17.89 -4.29 -4.78
C LEU A 34 -16.91 -5.07 -3.89
N ILE A 35 -17.13 -6.38 -3.74
CA ILE A 35 -16.26 -7.26 -2.96
C ILE A 35 -14.86 -7.35 -3.59
N ALA A 36 -14.78 -7.45 -4.92
CA ALA A 36 -13.50 -7.53 -5.63
C ALA A 36 -12.69 -6.23 -5.55
N LEU A 37 -13.35 -5.07 -5.51
CA LEU A 37 -12.70 -3.76 -5.43
C LEU A 37 -12.37 -3.35 -3.99
N TRP A 38 -13.00 -3.96 -2.99
CA TRP A 38 -12.82 -3.61 -1.58
C TRP A 38 -11.36 -3.64 -1.09
N PRO A 39 -10.56 -4.70 -1.36
CA PRO A 39 -9.16 -4.73 -0.91
C PRO A 39 -8.33 -3.61 -1.54
N THR A 40 -8.60 -3.28 -2.81
CA THR A 40 -7.92 -2.19 -3.51
C THR A 40 -8.28 -0.84 -2.92
N ALA A 41 -9.56 -0.60 -2.61
CA ALA A 41 -9.99 0.63 -1.94
C ALA A 41 -9.35 0.78 -0.55
N MET A 42 -9.30 -0.30 0.23
CA MET A 42 -8.66 -0.30 1.55
C MET A 42 -7.16 0.01 1.48
N ALA A 43 -6.44 -0.56 0.50
CA ALA A 43 -5.02 -0.27 0.32
C ALA A 43 -4.78 1.20 -0.09
N HIS A 44 -5.63 1.76 -0.95
CA HIS A 44 -5.52 3.17 -1.34
C HIS A 44 -5.82 4.12 -0.17
N LEU A 45 -6.85 3.82 0.62
CA LEU A 45 -7.13 4.55 1.86
C LEU A 45 -5.97 4.46 2.86
N PHE A 46 -5.29 3.30 2.92
CA PHE A 46 -4.13 3.10 3.76
C PHE A 46 -3.02 4.06 3.35
N PHE A 47 -2.61 4.02 2.08
CA PHE A 47 -1.58 4.92 1.57
C PHE A 47 -1.91 6.38 1.83
N TRP A 48 -3.16 6.80 1.57
CA TRP A 48 -3.58 8.17 1.83
C TRP A 48 -3.40 8.57 3.30
N ARG A 49 -3.73 7.69 4.27
CA ARG A 49 -3.48 7.95 5.69
C ARG A 49 -2.00 7.99 6.04
N ILE A 50 -1.18 7.09 5.50
CA ILE A 50 0.27 7.08 5.77
C ILE A 50 0.92 8.34 5.23
N GLU A 51 0.62 8.69 3.97
CA GLU A 51 1.18 9.86 3.30
C GLU A 51 0.84 11.14 4.04
N ASN A 52 -0.43 11.32 4.44
CA ASN A 52 -0.86 12.49 5.21
C ASN A 52 -0.34 12.48 6.66
N GLY A 53 -0.28 11.31 7.30
CA GLY A 53 0.09 11.17 8.71
C GLY A 53 1.59 11.37 8.96
N LEU A 54 2.43 10.89 8.03
CA LEU A 54 3.89 10.93 8.12
C LEU A 54 4.53 12.00 7.23
N ASN A 55 3.71 12.71 6.43
CA ASN A 55 4.15 13.67 5.44
C ASN A 55 5.19 13.08 4.46
N LEU A 56 4.91 11.88 3.98
CA LEU A 56 5.73 11.16 3.00
C LEU A 56 4.94 10.88 1.73
N LYS A 57 5.62 10.51 0.66
CA LYS A 57 4.99 10.07 -0.60
C LYS A 57 5.50 8.69 -0.97
N VAL A 58 4.57 7.78 -1.27
CA VAL A 58 4.88 6.46 -1.82
C VAL A 58 4.69 6.52 -3.32
N HIS A 59 5.76 6.29 -4.07
CA HIS A 59 5.72 6.28 -5.52
C HIS A 59 5.66 4.84 -6.04
N GLN A 60 5.08 4.66 -7.23
CA GLN A 60 4.86 3.34 -7.86
C GLN A 60 4.05 2.38 -6.97
N LYS A 61 2.82 2.78 -6.64
CA LYS A 61 1.85 1.93 -5.92
C LYS A 61 1.23 0.92 -6.89
N PRO A 62 1.06 -0.35 -6.50
CA PRO A 62 0.24 -1.29 -7.27
C PRO A 62 -1.18 -0.74 -7.50
N LEU A 63 -1.73 -0.94 -8.71
CA LEU A 63 -3.10 -0.51 -9.02
C LEU A 63 -4.17 -1.40 -8.37
N PHE A 64 -3.82 -2.66 -8.11
CA PHE A 64 -4.74 -3.67 -7.57
C PHE A 64 -4.11 -4.42 -6.40
N PHE A 65 -4.93 -4.68 -5.38
CA PHE A 65 -4.55 -5.46 -4.20
C PHE A 65 -5.51 -6.62 -4.06
N LEU A 66 -4.97 -7.82 -3.81
CA LEU A 66 -5.74 -9.05 -3.70
C LEU A 66 -6.09 -9.41 -2.25
N VAL A 67 -5.25 -8.98 -1.31
CA VAL A 67 -5.37 -9.34 0.10
C VAL A 67 -5.58 -8.06 0.92
N PRO A 68 -6.72 -7.91 1.61
CA PRO A 68 -6.93 -6.76 2.49
C PRO A 68 -6.00 -6.85 3.69
N GLY A 69 -5.40 -5.72 4.07
CA GLY A 69 -4.52 -5.66 5.25
C GLY A 69 -3.09 -6.15 5.02
N HIS A 70 -2.75 -6.58 3.80
CA HIS A 70 -1.38 -6.91 3.42
C HIS A 70 -1.01 -6.18 2.13
N ILE A 71 0.06 -5.41 2.17
CA ILE A 71 0.59 -4.65 1.03
C ILE A 71 2.02 -5.10 0.78
N HIS A 72 2.30 -5.48 -0.45
CA HIS A 72 3.66 -5.75 -0.90
C HIS A 72 4.05 -4.72 -1.95
N LEU A 73 5.06 -3.93 -1.62
CA LEU A 73 5.67 -2.97 -2.51
C LEU A 73 6.99 -3.54 -3.04
N ARG A 74 7.06 -3.68 -4.37
CA ARG A 74 8.28 -4.02 -5.10
C ARG A 74 8.59 -2.89 -6.07
N ASN A 75 9.85 -2.46 -6.13
CA ASN A 75 10.31 -1.34 -6.95
C ASN A 75 9.67 0.02 -6.60
N SER A 76 8.89 0.09 -5.52
CA SER A 76 8.38 1.35 -5.00
C SER A 76 9.50 2.12 -4.29
N TYR A 77 9.40 3.44 -4.30
CA TYR A 77 10.27 4.30 -3.51
C TYR A 77 9.43 5.22 -2.62
N ILE A 78 9.94 5.48 -1.41
CA ILE A 78 9.31 6.35 -0.43
C ILE A 78 10.15 7.62 -0.35
N ASP A 79 9.53 8.76 -0.56
CA ASP A 79 10.18 10.07 -0.48
C ASP A 79 9.59 10.85 0.70
N TRP A 80 10.43 11.25 1.65
CA TRP A 80 10.04 12.14 2.73
C TRP A 80 10.58 13.53 2.46
N GLU A 81 9.84 14.33 1.68
CA GLU A 81 10.06 15.75 1.39
C GLU A 81 11.55 16.16 1.29
N GLY A 82 12.37 15.39 0.57
CA GLY A 82 13.78 15.72 0.37
C GLY A 82 14.70 15.50 1.58
N LYS A 83 14.20 14.97 2.70
CA LYS A 83 15.01 14.56 3.86
C LYS A 83 15.69 13.22 3.61
N PHE A 84 14.92 12.22 3.21
CA PHE A 84 15.47 10.95 2.75
C PHE A 84 14.56 10.30 1.71
N ARG A 85 15.19 9.44 0.91
CA ARG A 85 14.52 8.58 -0.04
C ARG A 85 14.85 7.13 0.29
N VAL A 86 13.83 6.31 0.49
CA VAL A 86 13.99 4.87 0.59
C VAL A 86 13.76 4.29 -0.80
N SER A 87 14.80 3.73 -1.39
CA SER A 87 14.82 3.11 -2.71
C SER A 87 15.25 1.66 -2.61
N SER A 88 14.93 0.88 -3.63
CA SER A 88 15.37 -0.52 -3.80
C SER A 88 14.81 -1.52 -2.79
N GLY A 89 14.66 -2.77 -3.22
CA GLY A 89 14.23 -3.88 -2.36
C GLY A 89 12.72 -4.13 -2.32
N SER A 90 12.29 -4.84 -1.29
CA SER A 90 10.88 -5.18 -1.05
C SER A 90 10.43 -4.67 0.32
N ILE A 91 9.26 -4.02 0.35
CA ILE A 91 8.60 -3.61 1.59
C ILE A 91 7.28 -4.36 1.68
N GLU A 92 7.11 -5.12 2.75
CA GLU A 92 5.87 -5.75 3.14
C GLU A 92 5.26 -4.97 4.31
N VAL A 93 3.97 -4.66 4.20
CA VAL A 93 3.24 -3.90 5.21
C VAL A 93 1.98 -4.66 5.57
N ASP A 94 1.90 -5.04 6.84
CA ASP A 94 0.73 -5.68 7.43
C ASP A 94 -0.02 -4.66 8.30
N TYR A 95 -1.32 -4.51 8.09
CA TYR A 95 -2.19 -3.68 8.90
C TYR A 95 -3.57 -4.32 9.08
N PRO A 96 -4.21 -4.16 10.24
CA PRO A 96 -5.56 -4.64 10.46
C PRO A 96 -6.56 -3.82 9.62
N ALA A 97 -7.05 -4.40 8.52
CA ALA A 97 -7.95 -3.72 7.59
C ALA A 97 -9.23 -3.19 8.26
N SER A 98 -9.73 -3.89 9.29
CA SER A 98 -10.89 -3.44 10.07
C SER A 98 -10.62 -2.16 10.89
N MET A 99 -9.36 -1.88 11.22
CA MET A 99 -8.97 -0.75 12.06
C MET A 99 -8.49 0.46 11.26
N ILE A 100 -8.45 0.38 9.92
CA ILE A 100 -8.01 1.49 9.08
C ILE A 100 -8.91 2.73 9.19
N VAL A 101 -10.17 2.52 9.56
CA VAL A 101 -11.17 3.56 9.85
C VAL A 101 -11.05 4.13 11.26
N LEU A 102 -10.31 3.45 12.15
CA LEU A 102 -10.10 3.90 13.52
C LEU A 102 -8.98 4.93 13.58
N ASN A 103 -9.04 5.84 14.55
CA ASN A 103 -8.05 6.91 14.68
C ASN A 103 -6.64 6.36 14.96
N GLU A 104 -6.55 5.26 15.68
CA GLU A 104 -5.29 4.59 16.02
C GLU A 104 -5.29 3.17 15.46
N PHE A 105 -4.20 2.78 14.79
CA PHE A 105 -4.04 1.42 14.31
C PHE A 105 -2.56 1.00 14.23
N PRO A 106 -2.24 -0.26 14.57
CA PRO A 106 -0.90 -0.79 14.45
C PRO A 106 -0.57 -1.15 13.00
N ILE A 107 0.69 -0.99 12.62
CA ILE A 107 1.24 -1.34 11.32
C ILE A 107 2.52 -2.12 11.57
N SER A 108 2.67 -3.27 10.93
CA SER A 108 3.95 -3.98 10.88
C SER A 108 4.57 -3.77 9.51
N ILE A 109 5.84 -3.39 9.48
CA ILE A 109 6.59 -3.10 8.26
C ILE A 109 7.81 -4.01 8.26
N LYS A 110 8.00 -4.77 7.19
CA LYS A 110 9.18 -5.59 6.94
C LYS A 110 9.82 -5.14 5.64
N GLY A 111 11.09 -4.79 5.71
CA GLY A 111 11.92 -4.38 4.58
C GLY A 111 13.05 -5.37 4.34
N LYS A 112 13.39 -5.61 3.08
CA LYS A 112 14.57 -6.38 2.70
C LYS A 112 15.34 -5.67 1.58
N GLY A 113 16.64 -5.50 1.76
CA GLY A 113 17.53 -4.87 0.78
C GLY A 113 17.15 -3.41 0.50
N LEU A 114 16.85 -2.65 1.55
CA LEU A 114 16.43 -1.25 1.45
C LEU A 114 17.65 -0.34 1.40
N ALA A 115 17.71 0.55 0.43
CA ALA A 115 18.68 1.65 0.40
C ALA A 115 17.99 2.93 0.88
N ILE A 116 18.59 3.60 1.86
CA ILE A 116 18.14 4.91 2.33
C ILE A 116 19.16 5.94 1.85
N GLU A 117 18.77 6.77 0.89
CA GLU A 117 19.54 7.91 0.41
C GLU A 117 19.21 9.13 1.24
N PHE A 118 20.23 9.78 1.80
CA PHE A 118 20.05 10.97 2.62
C PHE A 118 20.09 12.24 1.76
N GLY A 119 19.17 13.16 2.08
CA GLY A 119 19.18 14.52 1.57
C GLY A 119 20.39 15.32 2.06
N PRO A 120 20.62 16.53 1.51
CA PRO A 120 21.84 17.30 1.73
C PRO A 120 22.17 17.56 3.20
N GLU A 121 21.15 17.89 4.01
CA GLU A 121 21.31 18.19 5.43
C GLU A 121 21.75 16.96 6.24
N LEU A 122 21.08 15.82 6.04
CA LEU A 122 21.37 14.58 6.76
C LEU A 122 22.67 13.94 6.29
N ARG A 123 22.99 14.07 5.00
CA ARG A 123 24.27 13.62 4.42
C ARG A 123 25.46 14.31 5.08
N GLN A 124 25.37 15.63 5.34
CA GLN A 124 26.42 16.36 6.05
C GLN A 124 26.56 15.92 7.51
N ALA A 125 25.46 15.56 8.18
CA ALA A 125 25.47 15.12 9.57
C ALA A 125 25.96 13.67 9.75
N ILE A 126 25.58 12.77 8.84
CA ILE A 126 25.88 11.34 8.92
C ILE A 126 27.24 11.03 8.26
N GLY A 127 27.68 11.87 7.31
CA GLY A 127 28.92 11.66 6.55
C GLY A 127 28.82 10.53 5.51
N GLN A 128 27.60 10.07 5.20
CA GLN A 128 27.32 9.05 4.19
C GLN A 128 26.18 9.50 3.27
N ASP A 129 26.31 9.18 1.98
CA ASP A 129 25.28 9.48 0.98
C ASP A 129 24.08 8.53 1.10
N GLN A 130 24.34 7.27 1.48
CA GLN A 130 23.35 6.23 1.58
C GLN A 130 23.70 5.19 2.66
N VAL A 131 22.67 4.58 3.26
CA VAL A 131 22.80 3.39 4.11
C VAL A 131 21.96 2.27 3.53
N VAL A 132 22.54 1.06 3.48
CA VAL A 132 21.84 -0.13 3.00
C VAL A 132 21.49 -1.02 4.19
N PHE A 133 20.20 -1.36 4.29
CA PHE A 133 19.67 -2.31 5.25
C PHE A 133 19.37 -3.63 4.55
N ASP A 134 19.97 -4.71 5.04
CA ASP A 134 19.67 -6.06 4.57
C ASP A 134 18.26 -6.46 4.99
N ARG A 135 17.91 -6.11 6.23
CA ARG A 135 16.62 -6.41 6.82
C ARG A 135 16.19 -5.29 7.76
N VAL A 136 14.92 -4.93 7.68
CA VAL A 136 14.24 -4.07 8.64
C VAL A 136 12.94 -4.74 9.04
N SER A 137 12.62 -4.77 10.33
CA SER A 137 11.35 -5.23 10.86
C SER A 137 10.93 -4.27 11.96
N THR A 138 9.84 -3.55 11.74
CA THR A 138 9.32 -2.60 12.72
C THR A 138 7.82 -2.76 12.89
N ARG A 139 7.34 -2.45 14.08
CA ARG A 139 5.92 -2.31 14.36
C ARG A 139 5.71 -0.92 14.92
N ILE A 140 4.81 -0.17 14.30
CA ILE A 140 4.47 1.19 14.67
C ILE A 140 2.97 1.32 14.92
N VAL A 141 2.59 2.18 15.84
CA VAL A 141 1.19 2.60 16.03
C VAL A 141 1.04 4.01 15.52
N LEU A 142 0.18 4.20 14.52
CA LEU A 142 -0.14 5.53 14.03
C LEU A 142 -1.22 6.16 14.90
N ARG A 143 -0.90 7.31 15.51
CA ARG A 143 -1.86 8.11 16.27
C ARG A 143 -2.21 9.41 15.54
N PRO A 144 -3.43 9.95 15.74
CA PRO A 144 -3.92 11.13 15.01
C PRO A 144 -3.11 12.42 15.26
N LYS A 145 -2.31 12.51 16.34
CA LYS A 145 -1.53 13.70 16.71
C LYS A 145 -0.05 13.64 16.28
N ARG A 146 0.25 12.99 15.15
CA ARG A 146 1.61 12.85 14.58
C ARG A 146 2.64 12.14 15.45
N LYS A 147 2.22 11.53 16.56
CA LYS A 147 3.08 10.67 17.38
C LYS A 147 3.02 9.27 16.78
N VAL A 148 4.09 8.90 16.10
CA VAL A 148 4.36 7.51 15.74
C VAL A 148 5.01 6.88 16.96
N ASP A 149 4.31 5.94 17.60
CA ASP A 149 4.92 5.14 18.65
C ASP A 149 5.51 3.89 18.00
N ILE A 150 6.80 3.66 18.24
CA ILE A 150 7.50 2.49 17.74
C ILE A 150 7.40 1.42 18.84
N ASP A 151 6.58 0.41 18.61
CA ASP A 151 6.47 -0.75 19.51
C ASP A 151 7.77 -1.57 19.46
N PHE A 152 8.36 -1.68 18.27
CA PHE A 152 9.55 -2.49 18.02
C PHE A 152 10.30 -2.00 16.77
N LEU A 153 11.63 -2.03 16.81
CA LEU A 153 12.50 -1.80 15.67
C LEU A 153 13.70 -2.76 15.73
N ASP A 154 13.81 -3.61 14.72
CA ASP A 154 14.95 -4.47 14.46
C ASP A 154 15.44 -4.17 13.05
N ALA A 155 16.70 -3.79 12.93
CA ALA A 155 17.31 -3.37 11.67
C ALA A 155 18.75 -3.88 11.59
N GLU A 156 19.04 -4.61 10.51
CA GLU A 156 20.36 -5.14 10.20
C GLU A 156 20.90 -4.40 8.98
N SER A 157 22.04 -3.72 9.16
CA SER A 157 22.69 -2.94 8.11
C SER A 157 24.08 -3.47 7.81
N LYS A 158 24.44 -3.48 6.53
CA LYS A 158 25.80 -3.79 6.06
C LYS A 158 26.78 -2.62 6.18
N THR A 159 26.29 -1.40 6.40
CA THR A 159 27.02 -0.17 6.05
C THR A 159 27.52 0.64 7.24
N ILE A 160 27.33 0.17 8.48
CA ILE A 160 27.69 0.95 9.67
C ILE A 160 29.21 0.87 9.93
N GLN A 161 29.97 1.79 9.35
CA GLN A 161 31.32 2.17 9.80
C GLN A 161 31.24 3.55 10.46
N PHE A 162 31.32 3.62 11.78
CA PHE A 162 31.41 4.89 12.48
C PHE A 162 32.85 5.42 12.42
N HIS A 163 33.06 6.54 11.73
CA HIS A 163 34.26 7.35 11.92
C HIS A 163 33.89 8.53 12.84
N LEU A 164 33.94 8.30 14.16
CA LEU A 164 33.86 9.39 15.13
C LEU A 164 35.22 10.11 15.17
N SER A 165 35.41 11.11 14.31
CA SER A 165 36.51 12.07 14.49
C SER A 165 36.13 13.03 15.61
N ALA A 166 36.44 12.65 16.86
CA ALA A 166 36.42 13.58 17.97
C ALA A 166 37.53 14.62 17.76
N GLN A 167 37.18 15.86 17.44
CA GLN A 167 38.09 16.98 17.67
C GLN A 167 38.06 17.30 19.18
N PRO A 168 39.18 17.16 19.90
CA PRO A 168 39.25 17.64 21.28
C PRO A 168 39.15 19.17 21.27
N LYS A 169 38.23 19.71 22.06
CA LYS A 169 38.29 21.08 22.58
C LYS A 169 38.86 21.05 23.98
#